data_AF-A0A951WCJ2-F1
#
_entry.id   AF-A0A951WCJ2-F1
#
_cell.length_a   1.000
_cell.length_b   1.000
_cell.length_c   1.000
_cell.angle_alpha   90.00
_cell.angle_beta   90.00
_cell.angle_gamma   90.00
#
_symmetry.space_group_name_H-M   'P 1'
#
loop_
_entity.id
_entity.type
_entity.pdbx_description
1 polymer ?
#
loop_
_entity_poly.entity_id
_entity_poly.type
_entity_poly.pdbx_seq_one_letter_code
_entity_poly.pdbx_strand_id
1 'polypeptide(L)'
;MKLRLSSFLIMIFSIVISQERTVITLLPFQSADSNFQNEAIIIYDKVRQSFITAKRFEIVERSEINKIELEREVQKNESFINNNIVAQGNMMAAEQIVTGHLNNVAYSKVVDEKTGSYYYKCKISFTINVLDVETGMVLHSKTISPTESFASGLLTRGITGVSTPSDALKNTLSRTDKYINEFILEYFPLKTEIIKIVEVKKDEAKSLLLNVGSFQGTKKNSEFNVYEISSVEVNGRNISREVLIGKVKIKEVQGEEISLAEVKKGGVEILSKFSANTQLVCKATL
;
A
#
# COMPACT_ATOMS: atom_id res chain seq x y z
N MET A 1 2.98 48.91 -43.41
CA MET A 1 2.20 47.67 -43.20
C MET A 1 2.53 47.13 -41.82
N LYS A 2 1.61 47.22 -40.85
CA LYS A 2 1.85 46.86 -39.44
C LYS A 2 1.76 45.34 -39.28
N LEU A 3 2.87 44.68 -38.97
CA LEU A 3 2.92 43.25 -38.67
C LEU A 3 2.33 43.04 -37.26
N ARG A 4 1.16 42.40 -37.16
CA ARG A 4 0.55 42.05 -35.87
C ARG A 4 1.25 40.80 -35.32
N LEU A 5 1.98 40.98 -34.22
CA LEU A 5 2.56 39.89 -33.43
C LEU A 5 1.41 39.21 -32.66
N SER A 6 0.93 38.07 -33.15
CA SER A 6 -0.04 37.25 -32.44
C SER A 6 0.70 36.48 -31.35
N SER A 7 0.52 36.90 -30.10
CA SER A 7 1.02 36.20 -28.92
C SER A 7 0.17 34.94 -28.72
N PHE A 8 0.76 33.77 -28.95
CA PHE A 8 0.14 32.47 -28.66
C PHE A 8 0.33 32.20 -27.16
N LEU A 9 -0.73 32.39 -26.38
CA LEU A 9 -0.74 32.09 -24.95
C LEU A 9 -0.79 30.57 -24.78
N ILE A 10 0.36 29.94 -24.54
CA ILE A 10 0.46 28.52 -24.18
C ILE A 10 -0.03 28.38 -22.73
N MET A 11 -1.26 27.91 -22.58
CA MET A 11 -1.85 27.58 -21.29
C MET A 11 -1.19 26.29 -20.77
N ILE A 12 -0.18 26.43 -19.91
CA ILE A 12 0.43 25.30 -19.21
C ILE A 12 -0.60 24.79 -18.21
N PHE A 13 -1.25 23.67 -18.53
CA PHE A 13 -2.02 22.92 -17.55
C PHE A 13 -1.05 22.33 -16.53
N SER A 14 -0.96 22.94 -15.35
CA SER A 14 -0.42 22.26 -14.18
C SER A 14 -1.37 21.12 -13.86
N ILE A 15 -1.03 19.90 -14.30
CA ILE A 15 -1.71 18.69 -13.83
C ILE A 15 -1.36 18.58 -12.35
N VAL A 16 -2.26 19.05 -11.49
CA VAL A 16 -2.22 18.69 -10.09
C VAL A 16 -2.55 17.20 -10.06
N ILE A 17 -1.55 16.35 -9.86
CA ILE A 17 -1.79 14.94 -9.57
C ILE A 17 -2.32 14.90 -8.14
N SER A 18 -3.63 15.14 -7.99
CA SER A 18 -4.34 14.72 -6.79
C SER A 18 -4.21 13.21 -6.72
N GLN A 19 -3.62 12.70 -5.65
CA GLN A 19 -3.52 11.27 -5.45
C GLN A 19 -4.90 10.71 -5.09
N GLU A 20 -5.69 10.34 -6.10
CA GLU A 20 -6.91 9.57 -5.91
C GLU A 20 -6.53 8.23 -5.26
N ARG A 21 -7.20 7.91 -4.14
CA ARG A 21 -7.02 6.62 -3.47
C ARG A 21 -7.75 5.58 -4.28
N THR A 22 -7.06 4.50 -4.65
CA THR A 22 -7.70 3.38 -5.33
C THR A 22 -8.85 2.84 -4.48
N VAL A 23 -10.04 2.76 -5.09
CA VAL A 23 -11.23 2.21 -4.43
C VAL A 23 -11.20 0.70 -4.57
N ILE A 24 -11.03 -0.01 -3.46
CA ILE A 24 -10.93 -1.47 -3.44
C ILE A 24 -12.07 -2.09 -2.65
N THR A 25 -12.38 -3.34 -2.96
CA THR A 25 -13.18 -4.20 -2.08
C THR A 25 -12.39 -5.46 -1.77
N LEU A 26 -12.48 -5.94 -0.53
CA LEU A 26 -11.84 -7.18 -0.11
C LEU A 26 -12.89 -8.30 -0.03
N LEU A 27 -12.58 -9.44 -0.65
CA LEU A 27 -13.42 -10.63 -0.56
C LEU A 27 -12.75 -11.72 0.28
N PRO A 28 -13.53 -12.50 1.05
CA PRO A 28 -13.00 -13.57 1.89
C PRO A 28 -12.09 -14.53 1.13
N PHE A 29 -11.04 -14.99 1.81
CA PHE A 29 -10.15 -15.99 1.23
C PHE A 29 -10.84 -17.35 1.25
N GLN A 30 -10.57 -18.14 0.21
CA GLN A 30 -11.13 -19.48 0.07
C GLN A 30 -10.06 -20.52 0.42
N SER A 31 -10.46 -21.62 1.05
CA SER A 31 -9.63 -22.82 1.20
C SER A 31 -10.26 -23.98 0.43
N ALA A 32 -9.45 -24.71 -0.33
CA ALA A 32 -9.89 -25.95 -0.98
C ALA A 32 -10.15 -27.08 0.04
N ASP A 33 -9.43 -27.07 1.16
CA ASP A 33 -9.62 -28.00 2.27
C ASP A 33 -10.61 -27.40 3.29
N SER A 34 -11.72 -28.11 3.53
CA SER A 34 -12.74 -27.72 4.50
C SER A 34 -12.22 -27.65 5.94
N ASN A 35 -11.15 -28.36 6.27
CA ASN A 35 -10.55 -28.34 7.60
C ASN A 35 -9.82 -27.02 7.90
N PHE A 36 -9.42 -26.27 6.86
CA PHE A 36 -8.64 -25.04 7.00
C PHE A 36 -9.42 -23.76 6.68
N GLN A 37 -10.76 -23.80 6.73
CA GLN A 37 -11.59 -22.61 6.53
C GLN A 37 -11.35 -21.54 7.60
N ASN A 38 -11.12 -21.96 8.85
CA ASN A 38 -10.82 -21.04 9.94
C ASN A 38 -9.50 -20.31 9.71
N GLU A 39 -8.45 -21.03 9.26
CA GLU A 39 -7.18 -20.42 8.89
C GLU A 39 -7.32 -19.47 7.71
N ALA A 40 -8.15 -19.80 6.71
CA ALA A 40 -8.43 -18.90 5.60
C ALA A 40 -9.08 -17.58 6.08
N ILE A 41 -10.03 -17.65 7.01
CA ILE A 41 -10.65 -16.47 7.63
C ILE A 41 -9.62 -15.64 8.39
N ILE A 42 -8.77 -16.28 9.22
CA ILE A 42 -7.75 -15.58 10.01
C ILE A 42 -6.73 -14.88 9.09
N ILE A 43 -6.31 -15.55 8.00
CA ILE A 43 -5.38 -14.97 7.02
C ILE A 43 -6.06 -13.82 6.26
N TYR A 44 -7.32 -13.98 5.88
CA TYR A 44 -8.10 -12.91 5.26
C TYR A 44 -8.18 -11.67 6.16
N ASP A 45 -8.51 -11.83 7.44
CA ASP A 45 -8.57 -10.73 8.39
C ASP A 45 -7.21 -10.03 8.54
N LYS A 46 -6.13 -10.81 8.53
CA LYS A 46 -4.76 -10.28 8.57
C LYS A 46 -4.45 -9.43 7.33
N VAL A 47 -4.77 -9.93 6.14
CA VAL A 47 -4.60 -9.19 4.88
C VAL A 47 -5.47 -7.92 4.89
N ARG A 48 -6.75 -8.03 5.25
CA ARG A 48 -7.67 -6.91 5.38
C ARG A 48 -7.14 -5.83 6.31
N GLN A 49 -6.64 -6.21 7.49
CA GLN A 49 -6.03 -5.28 8.43
C GLN A 49 -4.80 -4.58 7.85
N SER A 50 -3.94 -5.27 7.09
CA SER A 50 -2.79 -4.64 6.43
C SER A 50 -3.21 -3.60 5.39
N PHE A 51 -4.23 -3.90 4.57
CA PHE A 51 -4.77 -2.93 3.60
C PHE A 51 -5.41 -1.72 4.29
N ILE A 52 -6.19 -1.92 5.36
CA ILE A 52 -6.76 -0.82 6.16
C ILE A 52 -5.64 0.03 6.79
N THR A 53 -4.65 -0.62 7.40
CA THR A 53 -3.54 0.04 8.11
C THR A 53 -2.63 0.82 7.15
N ALA A 54 -2.57 0.43 5.88
CA ALA A 54 -1.82 1.17 4.87
C ALA A 54 -2.36 2.60 4.67
N LYS A 55 -3.66 2.85 4.94
CA LYS A 55 -4.33 4.15 4.80
C LYS A 55 -4.22 4.79 3.40
N ARG A 56 -4.10 3.99 2.35
CA ARG A 56 -3.92 4.47 0.96
C ARG A 56 -5.05 4.05 0.02
N PHE A 57 -6.07 3.40 0.58
CA PHE A 57 -7.19 2.82 -0.14
C PHE A 57 -8.50 3.37 0.39
N GLU A 58 -9.48 3.47 -0.49
CA GLU A 58 -10.88 3.61 -0.12
C GLU A 58 -11.51 2.23 -0.14
N ILE A 59 -11.80 1.69 1.03
CA ILE A 59 -12.22 0.30 1.16
C ILE A 59 -13.74 0.23 1.25
N VAL A 60 -14.34 -0.45 0.28
CA VAL A 60 -15.78 -0.72 0.24
C VAL A 60 -16.06 -2.06 0.91
N GLU A 61 -16.71 -2.01 2.07
CA GLU A 61 -17.07 -3.18 2.86
C GLU A 61 -18.43 -3.74 2.40
N ARG A 62 -18.39 -4.84 1.64
CA ARG A 62 -19.59 -5.49 1.12
C ARG A 62 -20.22 -6.48 2.11
N SER A 63 -19.44 -6.99 3.07
CA SER A 63 -19.94 -7.97 4.06
C SER A 63 -20.96 -7.38 5.02
N GLU A 64 -20.94 -6.05 5.21
CA GLU A 64 -21.80 -5.32 6.15
C GLU A 64 -22.87 -4.47 5.45
N ILE A 65 -23.08 -4.68 4.15
CA ILE A 65 -23.99 -3.85 3.32
C ILE A 65 -25.41 -3.81 3.88
N ASN A 66 -25.92 -4.94 4.37
CA ASN A 66 -27.26 -5.03 4.96
C ASN A 66 -27.40 -4.14 6.20
N LYS A 67 -26.35 -4.05 7.04
CA LYS A 67 -26.38 -3.18 8.23
C LYS A 67 -26.37 -1.71 7.83
N ILE A 68 -25.61 -1.36 6.79
CA ILE A 68 -25.56 -0.01 6.24
C ILE A 68 -26.93 0.38 5.65
N GLU A 69 -27.56 -0.52 4.92
CA GLU A 69 -28.90 -0.31 4.35
C GLU A 69 -29.96 -0.15 5.43
N LEU A 70 -29.94 -0.99 6.47
CA LEU A 70 -30.83 -0.85 7.63
C LEU A 70 -30.69 0.52 8.31
N GLU A 71 -29.46 1.00 8.53
CA GLU A 71 -29.21 2.33 9.10
C GLU A 71 -29.69 3.45 8.17
N ARG A 72 -29.52 3.31 6.86
CA ARG A 72 -30.07 4.27 5.88
C ARG A 72 -31.58 4.36 5.95
N GLU A 73 -32.28 3.24 6.13
CA GLU A 73 -33.74 3.23 6.33
C GLU A 73 -34.13 3.95 7.62
N VAL A 74 -33.39 3.77 8.73
CA VAL A 74 -33.63 4.49 9.99
C VAL A 74 -33.56 6.01 9.80
N GLN A 75 -32.59 6.49 9.00
CA GLN A 75 -32.40 7.91 8.71
C GLN A 75 -33.49 8.51 7.81
N LYS A 76 -34.36 7.70 7.17
CA LYS A 76 -35.51 8.21 6.40
C LYS A 76 -36.70 8.61 7.27
N ASN A 77 -36.69 8.27 8.55
CA ASN A 77 -37.79 8.56 9.46
C ASN A 77 -37.87 10.06 9.81
N GLU A 78 -39.09 10.53 10.11
CA GLU A 78 -39.41 11.95 10.33
C GLU A 78 -38.58 12.62 11.43
N SER A 79 -38.09 11.84 12.40
CA SER A 79 -37.23 12.31 13.49
C SER A 79 -35.87 12.86 13.04
N PHE A 80 -35.44 12.60 11.80
CA PHE A 80 -34.13 12.99 11.27
C PHE A 80 -34.21 14.06 10.16
N ILE A 81 -35.40 14.56 9.82
CA ILE A 81 -35.62 15.52 8.71
C ILE A 81 -34.89 16.86 8.91
N ASN A 82 -34.55 17.24 10.15
CA ASN A 82 -33.86 18.51 10.46
C ASN A 82 -32.34 18.39 10.68
N ASN A 83 -31.73 17.21 10.50
CA ASN A 83 -30.29 17.02 10.67
C ASN A 83 -29.66 16.47 9.39
N ASN A 84 -28.36 16.76 9.19
CA ASN A 84 -27.54 16.36 8.04
C ASN A 84 -27.78 14.90 7.59
N ILE A 85 -28.71 14.68 6.65
CA ILE A 85 -29.03 13.36 6.09
C ILE A 85 -27.89 12.94 5.17
N VAL A 86 -27.35 11.73 5.36
CA VAL A 86 -26.31 11.18 4.48
C VAL A 86 -26.90 10.96 3.08
N ALA A 87 -26.12 11.26 2.03
CA ALA A 87 -26.54 11.05 0.64
C ALA A 87 -27.03 9.61 0.41
N GLN A 88 -28.30 9.49 0.04
CA GLN A 88 -28.96 8.22 -0.23
C GLN A 88 -28.61 7.75 -1.65
N GLY A 89 -28.17 6.50 -1.80
CA GLY A 89 -27.99 5.85 -3.12
C GLY A 89 -26.57 5.79 -3.70
N ASN A 90 -25.59 6.47 -3.10
CA ASN A 90 -24.20 6.44 -3.59
C ASN A 90 -23.35 5.47 -2.76
N MET A 91 -23.32 4.19 -3.15
CA MET A 91 -22.22 3.32 -2.73
C MET A 91 -21.08 3.47 -3.72
N MET A 92 -19.88 3.71 -3.20
CA MET A 92 -18.69 3.77 -4.05
C MET A 92 -18.50 2.41 -4.72
N ALA A 93 -18.34 2.42 -6.05
CA ALA A 93 -18.00 1.23 -6.79
C ALA A 93 -16.50 0.97 -6.61
N ALA A 94 -16.15 -0.25 -6.20
CA ALA A 94 -14.75 -0.66 -6.18
C ALA A 94 -14.24 -0.81 -7.61
N GLU A 95 -13.07 -0.24 -7.88
CA GLU A 95 -12.34 -0.38 -9.15
C GLU A 95 -11.62 -1.73 -9.19
N GLN A 96 -11.16 -2.20 -8.03
CA GLN A 96 -10.40 -3.43 -7.90
C GLN A 96 -10.91 -4.33 -6.78
N ILE A 97 -10.78 -5.64 -6.98
CA ILE A 97 -11.10 -6.66 -5.99
C ILE A 97 -9.79 -7.26 -5.47
N VAL A 98 -9.59 -7.22 -4.16
CA VAL A 98 -8.54 -7.98 -3.49
C VAL A 98 -9.16 -9.26 -2.91
N THR A 99 -8.65 -10.41 -3.34
CA THR A 99 -9.10 -11.71 -2.84
C THR A 99 -7.91 -12.66 -2.74
N GLY A 100 -8.14 -13.88 -2.31
CA GLY A 100 -7.06 -14.85 -2.14
C GLY A 100 -7.53 -16.26 -1.92
N HIS A 101 -6.56 -17.16 -1.94
CA HIS A 101 -6.77 -18.57 -1.68
C HIS A 101 -5.69 -19.10 -0.75
N LEU A 102 -6.12 -19.92 0.21
CA LEU A 102 -5.25 -20.67 1.08
C LEU A 102 -4.72 -21.89 0.32
N ASN A 103 -3.41 -21.92 0.06
CA ASN A 103 -2.77 -23.00 -0.69
C ASN A 103 -2.49 -24.21 0.20
N ASN A 104 -1.94 -23.95 1.39
CA ASN A 104 -1.47 -25.00 2.28
C ASN A 104 -1.38 -24.50 3.72
N VAL A 105 -1.80 -25.35 4.66
CA VAL A 105 -1.52 -25.22 6.09
C VAL A 105 -1.01 -26.56 6.57
N ALA A 106 0.15 -26.58 7.20
CA ALA A 106 0.73 -27.79 7.77
C ALA A 106 1.25 -27.54 9.18
N TYR A 107 0.82 -28.37 10.11
CA TYR A 107 1.29 -28.37 11.50
C TYR A 107 2.21 -29.55 11.74
N SER A 108 3.33 -29.33 12.41
CA SER A 108 4.27 -30.40 12.78
C SER A 108 4.82 -30.20 14.19
N LYS A 109 4.83 -31.27 14.99
CA LYS A 109 5.51 -31.30 16.29
C LYS A 109 6.97 -31.67 16.08
N VAL A 110 7.88 -30.83 16.57
CA VAL A 110 9.33 -31.07 16.52
C VAL A 110 9.80 -31.33 17.94
N VAL A 111 10.55 -32.43 18.12
CA VAL A 111 11.15 -32.82 19.39
C VAL A 111 12.65 -32.55 19.30
N ASP A 112 13.22 -31.86 20.28
CA ASP A 112 14.67 -31.70 20.41
C ASP A 112 15.22 -32.99 21.02
N GLU A 113 15.99 -33.73 20.23
CA GLU A 113 16.56 -35.02 20.60
C GLU A 113 17.51 -34.94 21.80
N LYS A 114 18.12 -33.77 22.06
CA LYS A 114 19.10 -33.60 23.15
C LYS A 114 18.45 -33.32 24.49
N THR A 115 17.34 -32.59 24.49
CA THR A 115 16.66 -32.12 25.72
C THR A 115 15.34 -32.84 25.97
N GLY A 116 14.80 -33.58 25.00
CA GLY A 116 13.47 -34.19 25.07
C GLY A 116 12.32 -33.18 25.04
N SER A 117 12.61 -31.88 24.93
CA SER A 117 11.60 -30.83 24.80
C SER A 117 10.97 -30.85 23.41
N TYR A 118 9.77 -30.29 23.27
CA TYR A 118 9.11 -30.21 21.98
C TYR A 118 8.52 -28.82 21.73
N TYR A 119 8.32 -28.50 20.46
CA TYR A 119 7.62 -27.30 20.01
C TYR A 119 6.82 -27.61 18.75
N TYR A 120 5.78 -26.81 18.48
CA TYR A 120 5.01 -26.91 17.25
C TYR A 120 5.52 -25.93 16.19
N LYS A 121 5.49 -26.36 14.93
CA LYS A 121 5.70 -25.51 13.75
C LYS A 121 4.42 -25.47 12.93
N CYS A 122 4.18 -24.31 12.31
CA CYS A 122 3.13 -24.11 11.32
C CYS A 122 3.79 -23.63 10.03
N LYS A 123 3.43 -24.21 8.89
CA LYS A 123 3.79 -23.74 7.56
C LYS A 123 2.51 -23.32 6.84
N ILE A 124 2.50 -22.10 6.33
CA ILE A 124 1.35 -21.52 5.64
C ILE A 124 1.82 -21.04 4.28
N SER A 125 1.01 -21.32 3.26
CA SER A 125 1.11 -20.68 1.95
C SER A 125 -0.27 -20.20 1.53
N PHE A 126 -0.37 -18.97 1.08
CA PHE A 126 -1.59 -18.38 0.53
C PHE A 126 -1.25 -17.43 -0.60
N THR A 127 -2.20 -17.21 -1.50
CA THR A 127 -2.02 -16.30 -2.63
C THR A 127 -2.96 -15.12 -2.48
N ILE A 128 -2.44 -13.91 -2.74
CA ILE A 128 -3.24 -12.69 -2.89
C ILE A 128 -3.39 -12.39 -4.37
N ASN A 129 -4.62 -12.12 -4.81
CA ASN A 129 -4.97 -11.70 -6.15
C ASN A 129 -5.60 -10.31 -6.11
N VAL A 130 -5.24 -9.47 -7.08
CA VAL A 130 -5.88 -8.19 -7.39
C VAL A 130 -6.52 -8.32 -8.76
N LEU A 131 -7.82 -8.10 -8.84
CA LEU A 131 -8.59 -8.17 -10.07
C LEU A 131 -9.10 -6.78 -10.44
N ASP A 132 -9.09 -6.49 -11.72
CA ASP A 132 -9.73 -5.31 -12.28
C ASP A 132 -11.22 -5.58 -12.51
N VAL A 133 -12.10 -4.71 -11.98
CA VAL A 133 -13.55 -4.92 -12.06
C VAL A 133 -14.09 -4.68 -13.46
N GLU A 134 -13.50 -3.74 -14.21
CA GLU A 134 -13.97 -3.37 -15.55
C GLU A 134 -13.69 -4.49 -16.57
N THR A 135 -12.46 -5.02 -16.56
CA THR A 135 -12.00 -6.01 -17.54
C THR A 135 -12.13 -7.46 -17.05
N GLY A 136 -12.29 -7.67 -15.75
CA GLY A 136 -12.28 -9.00 -15.12
C GLY A 136 -10.90 -9.66 -15.10
N MET A 137 -9.83 -8.94 -15.47
CA MET A 137 -8.48 -9.47 -15.53
C MET A 137 -7.81 -9.51 -14.15
N VAL A 138 -6.95 -10.50 -13.93
CA VAL A 138 -6.05 -10.51 -12.78
C VAL A 138 -4.90 -9.52 -13.06
N LEU A 139 -4.88 -8.40 -12.35
CA LEU A 139 -3.81 -7.40 -12.45
C LEU A 139 -2.54 -7.91 -11.78
N HIS A 140 -2.68 -8.45 -10.57
CA HIS A 140 -1.56 -8.90 -9.75
C HIS A 140 -1.90 -10.20 -9.02
N SER A 141 -0.93 -11.08 -8.91
CA SER A 141 -1.06 -12.33 -8.16
C SER A 141 0.28 -12.70 -7.54
N LYS A 142 0.30 -12.95 -6.23
CA LYS A 142 1.52 -13.32 -5.50
C LYS A 142 1.22 -14.34 -4.41
N THR A 143 1.98 -15.43 -4.44
CA THR A 143 1.97 -16.43 -3.37
C THR A 143 2.94 -16.01 -2.26
N ILE A 144 2.41 -15.93 -1.04
CA ILE A 144 3.13 -15.67 0.19
C ILE A 144 3.30 -16.98 0.94
N SER A 145 4.56 -17.34 1.18
CA SER A 145 4.93 -18.49 2.01
C SER A 145 6.07 -18.05 2.94
N PRO A 146 5.76 -17.63 4.18
CA PRO A 146 6.78 -17.15 5.11
C PRO A 146 7.84 -18.21 5.35
N THR A 147 9.11 -17.88 5.09
CA THR A 147 10.22 -18.76 5.39
C THR A 147 10.59 -18.72 6.87
N GLU A 148 11.17 -19.82 7.38
CA GLU A 148 11.75 -19.83 8.71
C GLU A 148 12.98 -18.92 8.74
N SER A 149 12.97 -17.88 9.58
CA SER A 149 14.16 -17.05 9.81
C SER A 149 15.06 -17.73 10.84
N PHE A 150 16.38 -17.72 10.59
CA PHE A 150 17.40 -18.33 11.46
C PHE A 150 17.31 -17.86 12.93
N ALA A 151 17.08 -16.55 13.13
CA ALA A 151 16.87 -15.97 14.45
C ALA A 151 15.61 -16.53 15.14
N SER A 152 14.54 -16.78 14.38
CA SER A 152 13.35 -17.41 14.94
C SER A 152 13.59 -18.87 15.32
N GLY A 153 14.38 -19.63 14.55
CA GLY A 153 14.73 -21.00 14.90
C GLY A 153 15.51 -21.10 16.21
N LEU A 154 16.36 -20.11 16.50
CA LEU A 154 17.09 -20.02 17.76
C LEU A 154 16.18 -19.59 18.93
N LEU A 155 15.28 -18.63 18.71
CA LEU A 155 14.30 -18.21 19.70
C LEU A 155 13.29 -19.33 20.01
N THR A 156 12.72 -20.01 19.00
CA THR A 156 11.77 -21.13 19.22
C THR A 156 12.41 -22.33 19.92
N ARG A 157 13.72 -22.51 19.83
CA ARG A 157 14.45 -23.57 20.56
C ARG A 157 14.68 -23.24 22.04
N GLY A 158 14.67 -21.96 22.41
CA GLY A 158 14.84 -21.52 23.80
C GLY A 158 13.55 -21.16 24.54
N ILE A 159 12.41 -21.00 23.83
CA ILE A 159 11.14 -20.60 24.43
C ILE A 159 10.26 -21.83 24.65
N THR A 160 9.91 -22.09 25.91
CA THR A 160 8.92 -23.08 26.40
C THR A 160 7.46 -22.78 25.97
N GLY A 161 7.25 -21.89 25.00
CA GLY A 161 5.97 -21.19 24.75
C GLY A 161 5.34 -21.40 23.38
N VAL A 162 5.87 -22.29 22.53
CA VAL A 162 5.17 -22.77 21.32
C VAL A 162 4.72 -24.22 21.55
N SER A 163 3.97 -24.42 22.63
CA SER A 163 3.52 -25.73 23.09
C SER A 163 2.23 -26.18 22.42
N THR A 164 1.60 -25.33 21.59
CA THR A 164 0.36 -25.67 20.87
C THR A 164 0.43 -25.33 19.36
N PRO A 165 -0.36 -26.03 18.52
CA PRO A 165 -0.52 -25.65 17.11
C PRO A 165 -1.02 -24.21 16.91
N SER A 166 -1.86 -23.71 17.82
CA SER A 166 -2.38 -22.33 17.78
C SER A 166 -1.27 -21.29 17.97
N ASP A 167 -0.34 -21.53 18.88
CA ASP A 167 0.80 -20.63 19.09
C ASP A 167 1.73 -20.62 17.88
N ALA A 168 1.91 -21.78 17.24
CA ALA A 168 2.69 -21.90 16.01
C ALA A 168 2.03 -21.12 14.84
N LEU A 169 0.70 -21.17 14.71
CA LEU A 169 -0.07 -20.39 13.75
C LEU A 169 0.12 -18.88 14.01
N LYS A 170 -0.12 -18.40 15.24
CA LYS A 170 0.05 -16.99 15.61
C LYS A 170 1.45 -16.47 15.30
N ASN A 171 2.48 -17.25 15.62
CA ASN A 171 3.86 -16.90 15.36
C ASN A 171 4.19 -16.85 13.85
N THR A 172 3.54 -17.69 13.05
CA THR A 172 3.69 -17.68 11.59
C THR A 172 2.95 -16.48 10.97
N LEU A 173 1.75 -16.17 11.45
CA LEU A 173 0.94 -15.03 11.01
C LEU A 173 1.60 -13.68 11.30
N SER A 174 2.34 -13.52 12.40
CA SER A 174 3.08 -12.26 12.63
C SER A 174 4.17 -12.01 11.59
N ARG A 175 4.66 -13.06 10.92
CA ARG A 175 5.65 -12.94 9.85
C ARG A 175 5.04 -12.61 8.50
N THR A 176 3.76 -12.93 8.29
CA THR A 176 3.08 -12.61 7.03
C THR A 176 2.95 -11.11 6.83
N ASP A 177 2.92 -10.31 7.91
CA ASP A 177 2.87 -8.84 7.86
C ASP A 177 3.91 -8.24 6.92
N LYS A 178 5.16 -8.71 7.02
CA LYS A 178 6.24 -8.24 6.16
C LYS A 178 5.92 -8.48 4.68
N TYR A 179 5.51 -9.70 4.34
CA TYR A 179 5.23 -10.09 2.95
C TYR A 179 3.97 -9.43 2.39
N ILE A 180 2.94 -9.22 3.21
CA ILE A 180 1.72 -8.51 2.81
C ILE A 180 2.04 -7.03 2.59
N ASN A 181 2.85 -6.41 3.45
CA ASN A 181 3.28 -5.03 3.27
C ASN A 181 4.17 -4.87 2.03
N GLU A 182 5.04 -5.84 1.75
CA GLU A 182 5.81 -5.91 0.50
C GLU A 182 4.90 -6.00 -0.73
N PHE A 183 3.87 -6.85 -0.68
CA PHE A 183 2.86 -6.94 -1.72
C PHE A 183 2.16 -5.61 -1.97
N ILE A 184 1.71 -4.94 -0.90
CA ILE A 184 1.05 -3.63 -0.98
C ILE A 184 1.99 -2.59 -1.58
N LEU A 185 3.25 -2.52 -1.13
CA LEU A 185 4.22 -1.53 -1.64
C LEU A 185 4.61 -1.77 -3.09
N GLU A 186 4.69 -3.04 -3.51
CA GLU A 186 5.05 -3.43 -4.87
C GLU A 186 3.94 -3.08 -5.88
N TYR A 187 2.69 -3.43 -5.58
CA TYR A 187 1.57 -3.30 -6.53
C TYR A 187 0.74 -2.03 -6.31
N PHE A 188 0.81 -1.44 -5.12
CA PHE A 188 0.17 -0.16 -4.78
C PHE A 188 1.20 0.82 -4.22
N PRO A 189 2.25 1.15 -5.00
CA PRO A 189 3.30 2.04 -4.54
C PRO A 189 2.70 3.41 -4.23
N LEU A 190 2.97 3.92 -3.04
CA LEU A 190 2.61 5.29 -2.71
C LEU A 190 3.47 6.24 -3.53
N LYS A 191 2.81 6.94 -4.47
CA LYS A 191 3.40 7.98 -5.30
C LYS A 191 3.14 9.35 -4.67
N THR A 192 4.08 10.27 -4.73
CA THR A 192 3.90 11.64 -4.24
C THR A 192 4.79 12.59 -5.04
N GLU A 193 4.56 13.88 -4.89
CA GLU A 193 5.28 14.94 -5.58
C GLU A 193 6.14 15.75 -4.62
N ILE A 194 7.17 16.39 -5.18
CA ILE A 194 7.95 17.39 -4.47
C ILE A 194 7.19 18.71 -4.57
N ILE A 195 6.74 19.26 -3.45
CA ILE A 195 6.09 20.57 -3.39
C ILE A 195 7.13 21.68 -3.59
N LYS A 196 8.25 21.60 -2.86
CA LYS A 196 9.36 22.56 -2.98
C LYS A 196 10.65 22.02 -2.39
N ILE A 197 11.77 22.61 -2.81
CA ILE A 197 13.06 22.47 -2.15
C ILE A 197 13.13 23.48 -1.00
N VAL A 198 13.42 22.99 0.21
CA VAL A 198 13.44 23.80 1.45
C VAL A 198 14.85 24.28 1.78
N GLU A 199 15.85 23.45 1.55
CA GLU A 199 17.26 23.79 1.82
C GLU A 199 18.15 23.32 0.67
N VAL A 200 19.04 24.21 0.22
CA VAL A 200 20.11 23.93 -0.74
C VAL A 200 21.44 24.23 -0.07
N LYS A 201 22.42 23.34 -0.23
CA LYS A 201 23.78 23.53 0.27
C LYS A 201 24.78 22.96 -0.71
N LYS A 202 25.75 23.77 -1.13
CA LYS A 202 26.77 23.41 -2.14
C LYS A 202 26.16 22.91 -3.45
N ASP A 203 25.14 23.61 -3.95
CA ASP A 203 24.41 23.25 -5.18
C ASP A 203 23.75 21.86 -5.14
N GLU A 204 23.43 21.38 -3.93
CA GLU A 204 22.68 20.15 -3.71
C GLU A 204 21.42 20.44 -2.89
N ALA A 205 20.28 19.90 -3.33
CA ALA A 205 19.08 19.85 -2.48
C ALA A 205 19.38 19.01 -1.23
N LYS A 206 19.06 19.56 -0.05
CA LYS A 206 19.25 18.90 1.26
C LYS A 206 17.93 18.55 1.94
N SER A 207 16.92 19.39 1.80
CA SER A 207 15.59 19.10 2.31
C SER A 207 14.50 19.50 1.34
N LEU A 208 13.41 18.73 1.33
CA LEU A 208 12.28 18.85 0.43
C LEU A 208 10.98 18.84 1.23
N LEU A 209 9.97 19.54 0.74
CA LEU A 209 8.60 19.36 1.18
C LEU A 209 7.89 18.41 0.20
N LEU A 210 7.28 17.33 0.71
CA LEU A 210 6.56 16.35 -0.11
C LEU A 210 5.05 16.42 0.15
N ASN A 211 4.25 16.17 -0.88
CA ASN A 211 2.79 16.09 -0.80
C ASN A 211 2.34 14.72 -0.28
N VAL A 212 2.80 14.39 0.92
CA VAL A 212 2.45 13.18 1.63
C VAL A 212 2.47 13.42 3.14
N GLY A 213 1.51 12.88 3.87
CA GLY A 213 1.44 12.99 5.32
C GLY A 213 0.80 11.79 6.00
N SER A 214 0.25 12.02 7.18
CA SER A 214 -0.30 10.96 8.05
C SER A 214 -1.50 10.24 7.44
N PHE A 215 -2.24 10.90 6.52
CA PHE A 215 -3.38 10.32 5.84
C PHE A 215 -2.99 9.20 4.90
N GLN A 216 -1.83 9.28 4.25
CA GLN A 216 -1.33 8.24 3.35
C GLN A 216 -0.45 7.21 4.10
N GLY A 217 -0.56 7.14 5.43
CA GLY A 217 0.21 6.21 6.26
C GLY A 217 1.70 6.51 6.33
N THR A 218 2.15 7.70 5.91
CA THR A 218 3.56 8.09 5.97
C THR A 218 3.99 8.38 7.40
N LYS A 219 5.20 7.95 7.74
CA LYS A 219 5.78 8.06 9.08
C LYS A 219 7.19 8.64 9.00
N LYS A 220 7.71 9.10 10.14
CA LYS A 220 9.14 9.41 10.26
C LYS A 220 9.94 8.19 9.82
N ASN A 221 11.01 8.44 9.07
CA ASN A 221 11.88 7.45 8.44
C ASN A 221 11.29 6.71 7.22
N SER A 222 10.06 6.98 6.78
CA SER A 222 9.61 6.48 5.48
C SER A 222 10.56 6.94 4.38
N GLU A 223 10.91 6.05 3.46
CA GLU A 223 11.86 6.34 2.38
C GLU A 223 11.14 6.37 1.03
N PHE A 224 11.59 7.28 0.17
CA PHE A 224 11.08 7.43 -1.19
C PHE A 224 12.25 7.51 -2.17
N ASN A 225 12.13 6.79 -3.28
CA ASN A 225 12.97 6.98 -4.44
C ASN A 225 12.38 8.11 -5.29
N VAL A 226 13.23 9.00 -5.81
CA VAL A 226 12.84 10.10 -6.70
C VAL A 226 13.16 9.71 -8.12
N TYR A 227 12.17 9.77 -9.00
CA TYR A 227 12.28 9.43 -10.40
C TYR A 227 12.00 10.65 -11.27
N GLU A 228 12.81 10.83 -12.31
CA GLU A 228 12.45 11.65 -13.47
C GLU A 228 11.53 10.83 -14.39
N ILE A 229 10.41 11.42 -14.78
CA ILE A 229 9.49 10.87 -15.76
C ILE A 229 9.77 11.52 -17.12
N SER A 230 10.08 10.69 -18.11
CA SER A 230 10.30 11.10 -19.49
C SER A 230 9.41 10.29 -20.44
N SER A 231 8.93 10.91 -21.51
CA SER A 231 8.19 10.19 -22.56
C SER A 231 9.14 9.69 -23.63
N VAL A 232 9.04 8.41 -23.98
CA VAL A 232 9.77 7.82 -25.11
C VAL A 232 8.74 7.30 -26.09
N GLU A 233 8.82 7.77 -27.34
CA GLU A 233 7.99 7.24 -28.42
C GLU A 233 8.58 5.91 -28.93
N VAL A 234 7.80 4.84 -28.86
CA VAL A 234 8.16 3.53 -29.41
C VAL A 234 6.97 3.01 -30.21
N ASN A 235 7.17 2.76 -31.51
CA ASN A 235 6.12 2.29 -32.42
C ASN A 235 4.85 3.16 -32.42
N GLY A 236 5.01 4.49 -32.38
CA GLY A 236 3.89 5.45 -32.35
C GLY A 236 3.13 5.48 -31.03
N ARG A 237 3.63 4.83 -29.98
CA ARG A 237 3.08 4.88 -28.61
C ARG A 237 4.04 5.64 -27.71
N ASN A 238 3.51 6.62 -26.97
CA ASN A 238 4.25 7.30 -25.91
C ASN A 238 4.32 6.38 -24.68
N ILE A 239 5.53 5.98 -24.31
CA ILE A 239 5.82 5.15 -23.14
C ILE A 239 6.46 6.05 -22.08
N SER A 240 5.91 6.00 -20.87
CA SER A 240 6.54 6.65 -19.71
C SER A 240 7.77 5.86 -19.27
N ARG A 241 8.93 6.53 -19.26
CA ARG A 241 10.20 6.01 -18.75
C ARG A 241 10.55 6.70 -17.44
N GLU A 242 10.78 5.89 -16.43
CA GLU A 242 11.20 6.35 -15.10
C GLU A 242 12.71 6.18 -14.93
N VAL A 243 13.41 7.25 -14.59
CA VAL A 243 14.84 7.23 -14.31
C VAL A 243 15.06 7.58 -12.85
N LEU A 244 15.63 6.65 -12.07
CA LEU A 244 15.95 6.91 -10.66
C LEU A 244 17.05 7.98 -10.56
N ILE A 245 16.73 9.12 -9.96
CA ILE A 245 17.66 10.25 -9.80
C ILE A 245 18.05 10.51 -8.36
N GLY A 246 17.33 9.96 -7.37
CA GLY A 246 17.69 10.18 -5.98
C GLY A 246 16.88 9.37 -4.98
N LYS A 247 17.20 9.59 -3.70
CA LYS A 247 16.52 8.96 -2.56
C LYS A 247 16.33 9.98 -1.45
N VAL A 248 15.15 9.98 -0.85
CA VAL A 248 14.77 10.91 0.22
C VAL A 248 14.15 10.13 1.38
N LYS A 249 14.23 10.70 2.57
CA LYS A 249 13.72 10.09 3.80
C LYS A 249 12.92 11.11 4.59
N ILE A 250 11.74 10.73 5.07
CA ILE A 250 10.91 11.62 5.87
C ILE A 250 11.59 11.91 7.21
N LYS A 251 11.91 13.18 7.44
CA LYS A 251 12.46 13.69 8.69
C LYS A 251 11.34 13.95 9.69
N GLU A 252 10.22 14.51 9.21
CA GLU A 252 9.08 14.93 10.00
C GLU A 252 7.80 14.89 9.16
N VAL A 253 6.70 14.42 9.74
CA VAL A 253 5.36 14.51 9.14
C VAL A 253 4.71 15.79 9.68
N GLN A 254 4.38 16.72 8.79
CA GLN A 254 3.94 18.08 9.11
C GLN A 254 2.44 18.29 8.83
N GLY A 255 1.64 17.23 8.95
CA GLY A 255 0.20 17.27 8.77
C GLY A 255 -0.35 16.01 8.11
N GLU A 256 -1.59 16.13 7.65
CA GLU A 256 -2.31 15.06 6.98
C GLU A 256 -1.74 14.76 5.60
N GLU A 257 -1.28 15.79 4.88
CA GLU A 257 -0.86 15.70 3.47
C GLU A 257 0.56 16.22 3.23
N ILE A 258 1.28 16.69 4.24
CA ILE A 258 2.58 17.35 4.06
C ILE A 258 3.63 16.72 4.98
N SER A 259 4.83 16.49 4.44
CA SER A 259 6.00 16.01 5.20
C SER A 259 7.28 16.70 4.75
N LEU A 260 8.17 16.93 5.71
CA LEU A 260 9.54 17.37 5.47
C LEU A 260 10.44 16.14 5.29
N ALA A 261 11.11 16.09 4.14
CA ALA A 261 12.06 15.04 3.81
C ALA A 261 13.49 15.57 3.78
N GLU A 262 14.45 14.73 4.16
CA GLU A 262 15.88 14.91 3.94
C GLU A 262 16.33 14.15 2.70
N VAL A 263 17.17 14.77 1.88
CA VAL A 263 17.76 14.12 0.71
C VAL A 263 18.92 13.23 1.16
N LYS A 264 18.83 11.94 0.81
CA LYS A 264 19.87 10.94 1.11
C LYS A 264 20.83 10.72 -0.05
N LYS A 265 20.32 10.78 -1.29
CA LYS A 265 21.10 10.61 -2.53
C LYS A 265 20.50 11.47 -3.64
N GLY A 266 21.34 11.93 -4.57
CA GLY A 266 20.90 12.61 -5.78
C GLY A 266 20.56 14.10 -5.62
N GLY A 267 21.16 14.79 -4.64
CA GLY A 267 20.82 16.19 -4.34
C GLY A 267 21.10 17.16 -5.49
N VAL A 268 22.15 16.92 -6.28
CA VAL A 268 22.47 17.72 -7.48
C VAL A 268 21.40 17.49 -8.55
N GLU A 269 21.11 16.22 -8.85
CA GLU A 269 20.17 15.83 -9.90
C GLU A 269 18.74 16.28 -9.57
N ILE A 270 18.28 16.07 -8.32
CA ILE A 270 16.98 16.53 -7.85
C ILE A 270 16.88 18.06 -7.98
N LEU A 271 17.90 18.80 -7.55
CA LEU A 271 17.90 20.27 -7.66
C LEU A 271 17.79 20.70 -9.12
N SER A 272 18.68 20.18 -9.98
CA SER A 272 18.71 20.51 -11.40
C SER A 272 17.38 20.21 -12.10
N LYS A 273 16.82 19.02 -11.87
CA LYS A 273 15.59 18.55 -12.51
C LYS A 273 14.36 19.28 -12.00
N PHE A 274 14.28 19.56 -10.71
CA PHE A 274 13.20 20.35 -10.13
C PHE A 274 13.24 21.81 -10.61
N SER A 275 14.42 22.44 -10.64
CA SER A 275 14.58 23.81 -11.16
C SER A 275 14.31 23.93 -12.65
N ALA A 276 14.56 22.86 -13.41
CA ALA A 276 14.18 22.77 -14.82
C ALA A 276 12.69 22.46 -15.05
N ASN A 277 11.89 22.37 -13.98
CA ASN A 277 10.46 22.05 -14.02
C ASN A 277 10.15 20.74 -14.76
N THR A 278 11.05 19.75 -14.65
CA THR A 278 10.84 18.41 -15.21
C THR A 278 9.83 17.64 -14.35
N GLN A 279 9.16 16.67 -14.96
CA GLN A 279 8.19 15.84 -14.25
C GLN A 279 8.93 14.86 -13.32
N LEU A 280 8.74 15.03 -12.01
CA LEU A 280 9.33 14.19 -10.98
C LEU A 280 8.24 13.45 -10.20
N VAL A 281 8.51 12.20 -9.82
CA VAL A 281 7.65 11.44 -8.91
C VAL A 281 8.49 10.77 -7.82
N CYS A 282 8.01 10.87 -6.59
CA CYS A 282 8.55 10.16 -5.45
C CYS A 282 7.74 8.88 -5.22
N LYS A 283 8.39 7.72 -5.11
CA LYS A 283 7.73 6.44 -4.82
C LYS A 283 8.25 5.84 -3.54
N ALA A 284 7.35 5.45 -2.64
CA ALA A 284 7.71 4.80 -1.39
C ALA A 284 8.51 3.52 -1.64
N THR A 285 9.55 3.30 -0.84
CA THR A 285 10.37 2.08 -0.87
C THR A 285 10.20 1.28 0.41
N LEU A 286 10.53 -0.01 0.30
CA LEU A 286 10.74 -0.90 1.45
C LEU A 286 11.88 -0.42 2.34
#